data_AF-A0A3C2C543-F1
#
_entry.id   AF-A0A3C2C543-F1
#
_cell.length_a   1.000
_cell.length_b   1.000
_cell.length_c   1.000
_cell.angle_alpha   90.00
_cell.angle_beta   90.00
_cell.angle_gamma   90.00
#
_symmetry.space_group_name_H-M   'P 1'
#
loop_
_entity.id
_entity.type
_entity.pdbx_description
1 polymer ?
#
loop_
_entity_poly.entity_id
_entity_poly.type
_entity_poly.pdbx_seq_one_letter_code
_entity_poly.pdbx_strand_id
1 'polypeptide(L)'
;MKELLRKAFTLGWGAIVLTRETAEKLVDELVKKGEVGQEEARDLVNDLLKRGKKEREELKEFVRQEMERLLGEFNLPTRNDLSRLEEKIDRLLQQGQEK
;
A
#
# COMPACT_ATOMS: atom_id res chain seq x y z
N MET A 1 13.82 -19.66 13.48
CA MET A 1 13.92 -19.05 12.13
C MET A 1 13.08 -19.75 11.05
N LYS A 2 13.18 -21.07 10.84
CA LYS A 2 12.41 -21.79 9.79
C LYS A 2 10.88 -21.68 9.93
N GLU A 3 10.35 -21.62 11.15
CA GLU A 3 8.90 -21.50 11.35
C GLU A 3 8.31 -20.13 10.97
N LEU A 4 9.04 -19.04 11.21
CA LEU A 4 8.60 -17.69 10.84
C LEU A 4 8.56 -17.53 9.32
N LEU A 5 9.57 -18.05 8.63
CA LEU A 5 9.61 -18.11 7.17
C LEU A 5 8.47 -18.97 6.61
N ARG A 6 8.18 -20.12 7.24
CA ARG A 6 7.10 -21.01 6.79
C ARG A 6 5.72 -20.38 7.00
N LYS A 7 5.49 -19.69 8.13
CA LYS A 7 4.24 -18.95 8.40
C LYS A 7 4.07 -17.75 7.46
N ALA A 8 5.14 -17.00 7.20
CA ALA A 8 5.14 -15.92 6.21
C ALA A 8 4.77 -16.43 4.81
N PHE A 9 5.33 -17.59 4.42
CA PHE A 9 5.05 -18.22 3.13
C PHE A 9 3.62 -18.78 3.01
N THR A 10 3.12 -19.47 4.04
CA THR A 10 1.77 -20.08 4.02
C THR A 10 0.62 -19.08 4.09
N LEU A 11 0.88 -17.85 4.53
CA LEU A 11 -0.12 -16.79 4.54
C LEU A 11 -0.15 -16.00 3.22
N GLY A 12 0.80 -16.22 2.30
CA GLY A 12 0.99 -15.33 1.14
C GLY A 12 1.60 -13.98 1.54
N TRP A 13 2.47 -13.98 2.55
CA TRP A 13 3.11 -12.79 3.10
C TRP A 13 4.61 -12.84 2.84
N GLY A 14 5.03 -12.42 1.65
CA GLY A 14 6.37 -11.81 1.48
C GLY A 14 6.53 -10.49 2.26
N ALA A 15 5.59 -10.17 3.15
CA ALA A 15 5.23 -8.84 3.55
C ALA A 15 4.78 -8.78 5.01
N ILE A 16 5.41 -9.48 5.99
CA ILE A 16 5.09 -9.24 7.42
C ILE A 16 5.09 -7.72 7.64
N VAL A 17 3.89 -7.15 7.71
CA VAL A 17 3.66 -5.75 7.98
C VAL A 17 3.98 -5.71 9.44
N LEU A 18 5.14 -5.13 9.76
CA LEU A 18 5.52 -4.90 11.13
C LEU A 18 4.44 -4.00 11.73
N THR A 19 3.46 -4.59 12.41
CA THR A 19 2.44 -3.85 13.13
C THR A 19 3.00 -3.43 14.48
N ARG A 20 2.44 -2.37 15.06
CA ARG A 20 2.85 -1.91 16.39
C ARG A 20 2.79 -3.04 17.43
N GLU A 21 1.72 -3.85 17.43
CA GLU A 21 1.59 -4.98 18.36
C GLU A 21 2.65 -6.07 18.15
N THR A 22 2.99 -6.39 16.91
CA THR A 22 4.00 -7.42 16.62
C THR A 22 5.40 -6.91 16.98
N ALA A 23 5.64 -5.61 16.80
CA ALA A 23 6.88 -4.96 17.19
C ALA A 23 7.03 -4.85 18.72
N GLU A 24 5.96 -4.50 19.44
CA GLU A 24 5.94 -4.47 20.91
C GLU A 24 6.23 -5.86 21.50
N LYS A 25 5.66 -6.92 20.94
CA LYS A 25 5.98 -8.31 21.35
C LYS A 25 7.46 -8.65 21.12
N LEU A 26 8.04 -8.18 20.01
CA LEU A 26 9.44 -8.39 19.70
C LEU A 26 10.35 -7.70 20.74
N VAL A 27 9.98 -6.48 21.15
CA VAL A 27 10.67 -5.71 22.20
C VAL A 27 10.62 -6.45 23.52
N ASP A 28 9.42 -6.88 23.94
CA ASP A 28 9.26 -7.60 25.21
C ASP A 28 10.08 -8.89 25.24
N GLU A 29 10.20 -9.60 24.11
CA GLU A 29 11.06 -10.79 24.02
C GLU A 29 12.55 -10.48 24.11
N LEU A 30 13.02 -9.43 23.41
CA LEU A 30 14.44 -9.02 23.42
C LEU A 30 14.88 -8.51 24.80
N VAL A 31 14.01 -7.73 25.46
CA VAL A 31 14.25 -7.23 26.82
C VAL A 31 14.23 -8.36 27.84
N LYS A 32 13.27 -9.30 27.75
CA LYS A 32 13.20 -10.48 28.65
C LYS A 32 14.44 -11.37 28.57
N LYS A 33 15.05 -11.48 27.38
CA LYS A 33 16.29 -12.24 27.18
C LYS A 33 17.54 -11.49 27.64
N GLY A 34 17.40 -10.21 28.00
CA GLY A 34 18.53 -9.35 28.34
C GLY A 34 19.42 -9.01 27.14
N GLU A 35 18.93 -9.21 25.92
CA GLU A 35 19.68 -8.95 24.68
C GLU A 35 19.76 -7.46 24.34
N VAL A 36 18.75 -6.68 24.76
CA VAL A 36 18.64 -5.24 24.49
C VAL A 36 17.98 -4.54 25.68
N GLY A 37 18.43 -3.32 26.00
CA GLY A 37 17.78 -2.48 27.01
C GLY A 37 16.37 -2.06 26.59
N GLN A 38 15.48 -1.82 27.57
CA GLN A 38 14.07 -1.49 27.29
C GLN A 38 13.90 -0.21 26.46
N GLU A 39 14.76 0.78 26.68
CA GLU A 39 14.74 2.06 25.97
C GLU A 39 15.25 1.87 24.52
N GLU A 40 16.40 1.23 24.36
CA GLU A 40 17.02 0.94 23.06
C GLU A 40 16.13 0.07 22.16
N ALA A 41 15.42 -0.90 22.75
CA ALA A 41 14.48 -1.74 22.02
C ALA A 41 13.25 -0.96 21.51
N ARG A 42 12.74 0.00 22.31
CA ARG A 42 11.62 0.87 21.90
C ARG A 42 12.03 1.79 20.75
N ASP A 43 13.24 2.35 20.79
CA ASP A 43 13.75 3.21 19.74
C ASP A 43 13.93 2.46 18.41
N LEU A 44 14.48 1.24 18.48
CA LEU A 44 14.60 0.35 17.32
C LEU A 44 13.26 0.07 16.65
N VAL A 45 12.21 -0.20 17.45
CA VAL A 45 10.85 -0.41 16.92
C VAL A 45 10.26 0.83 16.30
N ASN A 46 10.42 1.99 16.94
CA ASN A 46 9.91 3.24 16.40
C ASN A 46 10.56 3.56 15.04
N ASP A 47 11.87 3.34 14.92
CA ASP A 47 12.60 3.52 13.67
C ASP A 47 12.16 2.53 12.59
N LEU A 48 12.00 1.25 12.93
CA LEU A 48 11.50 0.24 12.01
C LEU A 48 10.08 0.56 11.52
N LEU A 49 9.19 0.99 12.41
CA LEU A 49 7.82 1.39 12.05
C LEU A 49 7.83 2.63 11.15
N LYS A 50 8.70 3.60 11.42
CA LYS A 50 8.81 4.83 10.61
C LYS A 50 9.34 4.53 9.21
N ARG A 51 10.37 3.68 9.09
CA ARG A 51 10.90 3.23 7.80
C ARG A 51 9.90 2.40 7.02
N GLY A 52 9.23 1.45 7.69
CA GLY A 52 8.21 0.61 7.06
C GLY A 52 7.01 1.41 6.52
N LYS A 53 6.61 2.49 7.21
CA LYS A 53 5.59 3.42 6.69
C LYS A 53 6.05 4.10 5.40
N LYS A 54 7.30 4.57 5.35
CA LYS A 54 7.87 5.25 4.18
C LYS A 54 7.96 4.30 2.97
N GLU A 55 8.53 3.12 3.15
CA GLU A 55 8.63 2.11 2.08
C GLU A 55 7.25 1.68 1.58
N ARG A 56 6.25 1.60 2.46
CA ARG A 56 4.88 1.24 2.07
C ARG A 56 4.23 2.31 1.18
N GLU A 57 4.46 3.59 1.46
CA GLU A 57 3.96 4.67 0.59
C GLU A 57 4.71 4.68 -0.75
N GLU A 58 6.03 4.50 -0.75
CA GLU A 58 6.82 4.40 -1.99
C GLU A 58 6.35 3.21 -2.86
N LEU A 59 6.12 2.05 -2.26
CA LEU A 59 5.58 0.88 -2.95
C LEU A 59 4.18 1.15 -3.51
N LYS A 60 3.32 1.83 -2.73
CA LYS A 60 1.96 2.17 -3.17
C LYS A 60 1.98 3.11 -4.37
N GLU A 61 2.85 4.12 -4.36
CA GLU A 61 3.02 5.03 -5.49
C GLU A 61 3.59 4.29 -6.73
N PHE A 62 4.56 3.40 -6.54
CA PHE A 62 5.07 2.56 -7.63
C PHE A 62 3.97 1.70 -8.26
N VAL A 63 3.18 0.99 -7.44
CA VAL A 63 2.07 0.17 -7.93
C VAL A 63 1.03 1.02 -8.66
N ARG A 64 0.73 2.21 -8.13
CA ARG A 64 -0.21 3.14 -8.77
C ARG A 64 0.30 3.58 -10.15
N GLN A 65 1.58 3.96 -10.25
CA GLN A 65 2.19 4.37 -11.53
C GLN A 65 2.19 3.22 -12.55
N GLU A 66 2.53 2.00 -12.13
CA GLU A 66 2.47 0.84 -13.02
C GLU A 66 1.04 0.53 -13.47
N MET A 67 0.05 0.67 -12.58
CA MET A 67 -1.36 0.53 -12.96
C MET A 67 -1.79 1.62 -13.95
N GLU A 68 -1.44 2.88 -13.71
CA GLU A 68 -1.73 3.99 -14.63
C GLU A 68 -1.08 3.76 -16.01
N ARG A 69 0.17 3.27 -16.04
CA ARG A 69 0.88 2.92 -17.28
C ARG A 69 0.19 1.80 -18.04
N LEU A 70 -0.15 0.70 -17.37
CA LEU A 70 -0.83 -0.43 -17.99
C LEU A 70 -2.21 -0.04 -18.53
N LEU A 71 -3.01 0.71 -17.75
CA LEU A 71 -4.31 1.19 -18.20
C LEU A 71 -4.19 2.09 -19.45
N GLY A 72 -3.14 2.92 -19.51
CA GLY A 72 -2.80 3.70 -20.69
C GLY A 72 -2.42 2.85 -21.91
N GLU A 73 -1.60 1.81 -21.70
CA GLU A 73 -1.18 0.88 -22.77
C GLU A 73 -2.34 0.05 -23.33
N PHE A 74 -3.31 -0.33 -22.49
CA PHE A 74 -4.49 -1.09 -22.92
C PHE A 74 -5.59 -0.22 -23.57
N ASN A 75 -5.32 1.07 -23.81
CA ASN A 75 -6.25 2.02 -24.42
C ASN A 75 -7.64 2.00 -23.75
N LEU A 76 -7.64 1.74 -22.43
CA LEU A 76 -8.86 1.59 -21.63
C LEU A 76 -9.42 2.97 -21.31
N PRO A 77 -10.71 3.22 -21.55
CA PRO A 77 -11.31 4.51 -21.26
C PRO A 77 -11.30 4.78 -19.76
N THR A 78 -10.81 5.96 -19.38
CA THR A 78 -10.83 6.42 -17.99
C THR A 78 -12.23 6.93 -17.62
N ARG A 79 -12.49 7.10 -16.32
CA ARG A 79 -13.71 7.80 -15.88
C ARG A 79 -13.88 9.18 -16.51
N ASN A 80 -12.78 9.89 -16.74
CA ASN A 80 -12.82 11.23 -17.32
C ASN A 80 -13.22 11.18 -18.80
N ASP A 81 -12.81 10.13 -19.53
CA ASP A 81 -13.22 9.91 -20.91
C ASP A 81 -14.71 9.62 -21.02
N LEU A 82 -15.26 8.85 -20.07
CA LEU A 82 -16.70 8.61 -19.94
C LEU A 82 -17.47 9.93 -19.67
N SER A 83 -17.03 10.73 -18.70
CA SER A 83 -17.70 12.00 -18.40
C SER A 83 -17.67 12.99 -19.58
N ARG A 84 -16.55 13.06 -20.33
CA ARG A 84 -16.48 13.85 -21.56
C ARG A 84 -17.44 13.35 -22.64
N LEU A 85 -17.67 12.05 -22.72
CA LEU A 85 -18.61 11.45 -23.66
C LEU A 85 -20.05 11.78 -23.26
N GLU A 86 -20.40 11.67 -21.98
CA GLU A 86 -21.69 12.06 -21.43
C GLU A 86 -22.00 13.54 -21.72
N GLU A 87 -21.08 14.46 -21.44
CA GLU A 87 -21.28 15.88 -21.76
C GLU A 87 -21.49 16.13 -23.26
N LYS A 88 -20.80 15.38 -24.11
CA LYS A 88 -20.98 15.49 -25.57
C LYS A 88 -22.36 15.03 -25.99
N ILE A 89 -22.84 13.92 -25.41
CA ILE A 89 -24.17 13.39 -25.66
C ILE A 89 -25.22 14.41 -25.23
N ASP A 90 -25.09 14.98 -24.03
CA ASP A 90 -26.03 15.99 -23.51
C ASP A 90 -26.11 17.22 -24.41
N ARG A 91 -24.97 17.74 -24.87
CA ARG A 91 -24.93 18.88 -25.81
C ARG A 91 -25.59 18.56 -27.14
N LEU A 92 -25.37 17.36 -27.69
CA LEU A 92 -25.98 16.95 -28.95
C LEU A 92 -27.50 16.77 -28.80
N LEU A 93 -27.96 16.23 -27.68
CA LEU A 93 -29.38 16.10 -27.38
C LEU A 93 -30.06 17.47 -27.25
N GLN A 94 -29.41 18.45 -26.61
CA GLN A 94 -29.92 19.83 -26.53
C GLN A 94 -30.04 20.48 -27.92
N GLN A 95 -29.00 20.35 -28.76
CA GLN A 95 -29.03 20.90 -30.14
C GLN A 95 -30.09 20.25 -31.04
N GLY A 96 -30.42 18.98 -30.78
CA GLY A 96 -31.49 18.26 -31.50
C GLY A 96 -32.90 18.65 -31.06
N GLN A 97 -33.07 19.22 -29.86
CA GLN A 97 -34.37 19.67 -29.34
C GLN A 97 -34.70 21.13 -29.70
N GLU A 98 -33.71 21.92 -30.13
CA GLU A 98 -33.89 23.32 -30.56
C GLU A 98 -34.24 23.47 -32.06
N LYS A 99 -34.37 22.37 -32.80
CA LYS A 99 -34.85 22.31 -34.19
C LYS A 99 -36.24 21.72 -34.28
#